data_AF-A0A166RPT5-F1
#
_entry.id   AF-A0A166RPT5-F1
#
_cell.length_a   1.000
_cell.length_b   1.000
_cell.length_c   1.000
_cell.angle_alpha   90.00
_cell.angle_beta   90.00
_cell.angle_gamma   90.00
#
_symmetry.space_group_name_H-M   'P 1'
#
loop_
_entity.id
_entity.type
_entity.pdbx_description
1 polymer ?
#
loop_
_entity_poly.entity_id
_entity_poly.type
_entity_poly.pdbx_seq_one_letter_code
_entity_poly.pdbx_strand_id
1 'polypeptide(L)' 'MGAWFRCPGGRSYHREMAEGDLWTTADIARRLAISTERARRLCQRADFPRPVESAPFFDLWRASDVEAWLVEGRLDG' A
#
# COMPACT_ATOMS: atom_id res chain seq x y z
N MET A 1 47.98 -22.44 0.91
CA MET A 1 46.91 -23.28 1.48
C MET A 1 45.95 -22.30 2.15
N GLY A 2 44.94 -21.76 1.48
CA GLY A 2 43.75 -22.46 0.95
C GLY A 2 42.82 -22.77 2.14
N ALA A 3 41.62 -22.24 2.31
CA ALA A 3 40.72 -21.51 1.43
C ALA A 3 39.75 -20.67 2.29
N TRP A 4 39.31 -19.55 1.74
CA TRP A 4 38.20 -18.75 2.25
C TRP A 4 36.91 -19.53 2.01
N PHE A 5 36.18 -19.86 3.07
CA PHE A 5 34.86 -20.47 2.93
C PHE A 5 33.88 -19.40 2.42
N ARG A 6 33.68 -19.44 1.12
CA ARG A 6 32.55 -18.81 0.43
C ARG A 6 31.49 -19.89 0.19
N CYS A 7 30.23 -19.43 0.28
CA CYS A 7 28.98 -19.96 -0.28
C CYS A 7 28.01 -20.58 0.76
N PRO A 8 26.69 -20.59 0.48
CA PRO A 8 25.88 -19.63 -0.31
C PRO A 8 24.44 -19.43 0.25
N GLY A 9 23.85 -18.25 0.03
CA GLY A 9 22.38 -18.09 0.13
C GLY A 9 21.91 -17.44 1.44
N GLY A 10 21.00 -16.47 1.44
CA GLY A 10 20.31 -15.81 0.36
C GLY A 10 20.18 -14.34 0.72
N ARG A 11 19.97 -13.55 -0.33
CA ARG A 11 19.55 -12.16 -0.29
C ARG A 11 18.72 -11.83 0.96
N SER A 12 19.00 -10.65 1.50
CA SER A 12 18.02 -9.69 2.00
C SER A 12 16.58 -10.20 1.92
N TYR A 13 15.85 -10.16 3.02
CA TYR A 13 14.40 -9.95 2.95
C TYR A 13 14.15 -8.58 2.29
N HIS A 14 14.42 -8.46 0.99
CA HIS A 14 13.62 -7.62 0.13
C HIS A 14 12.36 -8.43 -0.11
N ARG A 15 11.24 -7.93 0.43
CA ARG A 15 9.88 -8.50 0.38
C ARG A 15 9.49 -9.30 1.62
N GLU A 16 9.25 -8.59 2.71
CA GLU A 16 7.92 -8.70 3.32
C GLU A 16 7.23 -7.38 2.97
N MET A 17 6.63 -7.37 1.78
CA MET A 17 5.85 -6.24 1.30
C MET A 17 4.62 -6.15 2.19
N ALA A 18 4.65 -5.30 3.22
CA ALA A 18 3.48 -4.73 3.89
C ALA A 18 2.23 -5.64 3.90
N GLU A 19 2.41 -6.90 4.30
CA GLU A 19 1.41 -7.96 4.15
C GLU A 19 0.46 -7.90 5.34
N GLY A 20 -0.23 -6.77 5.52
CA GLY A 20 -1.16 -6.63 6.63
C GLY A 20 -1.68 -5.23 6.94
N ASP A 21 -1.13 -4.16 6.37
CA ASP A 21 -1.60 -2.82 6.72
C ASP A 21 -2.90 -2.50 5.98
N LEU A 22 -4.01 -2.97 6.56
CA LEU A 22 -5.35 -2.51 6.21
C LEU A 22 -5.45 -1.04 6.62
N TRP A 23 -5.60 -0.17 5.63
CA TRP A 23 -5.77 1.26 5.82
C TRP A 23 -7.23 1.63 5.84
N THR A 24 -7.60 2.46 6.81
CA THR A 24 -8.87 3.19 6.79
C THR A 24 -8.76 4.42 5.90
N THR A 25 -9.89 5.08 5.63
CA THR A 25 -9.89 6.41 4.98
C THR A 25 -8.98 7.42 5.68
N ALA A 26 -8.85 7.34 7.01
CA ALA A 26 -8.00 8.23 7.79
C ALA A 26 -6.51 7.95 7.58
N ASP A 27 -6.12 6.69 7.45
CA ASP A 27 -4.73 6.29 7.17
C ASP A 27 -4.32 6.73 5.76
N ILE A 28 -5.21 6.53 4.78
CA ILE A 28 -5.04 7.04 3.41
C ILE A 28 -4.87 8.58 3.43
N ALA A 29 -5.70 9.29 4.21
CA ALA A 29 -5.62 10.74 4.33
C ALA A 29 -4.26 11.19 4.90
N ARG A 30 -3.79 10.54 5.96
CA ARG A 30 -2.48 10.79 6.58
C ARG A 30 -1.34 10.51 5.62
N ARG A 31 -1.38 9.38 4.92
CA ARG A 31 -0.36 8.97 3.95
C ARG A 31 -0.22 9.95 2.79
N LEU A 32 -1.34 10.48 2.32
CA LEU A 32 -1.41 11.45 1.23
C LEU A 32 -1.23 12.90 1.72
N ALA A 33 -1.12 13.12 3.03
CA ALA A 33 -1.10 14.44 3.66
C ALA A 33 -2.28 15.33 3.20
N ILE A 34 -3.46 14.72 3.05
CA ILE A 34 -4.70 15.41 2.68
C ILE A 34 -5.72 15.37 3.81
N SER A 35 -6.74 16.23 3.74
CA SER A 35 -7.87 16.18 4.67
C SER A 35 -8.68 14.88 4.51
N THR A 36 -9.22 14.36 5.61
CA THR A 36 -10.05 13.15 5.63
C THR A 36 -11.26 13.23 4.68
N GLU A 37 -11.90 14.40 4.58
CA GLU A 37 -13.00 14.63 3.64
C GLU A 37 -12.57 14.47 2.18
N ARG A 38 -11.35 14.95 1.84
CA ARG A 38 -10.78 14.78 0.51
C ARG A 38 -10.45 13.32 0.23
N ALA A 39 -9.89 12.61 1.21
CA ALA A 39 -9.65 11.17 1.11
C ALA A 39 -10.97 10.40 0.95
N ARG A 40 -12.03 10.76 1.66
CA ARG A 40 -13.37 10.15 1.54
C ARG A 40 -13.94 10.30 0.13
N ARG A 41 -13.85 11.51 -0.46
CA ARG A 41 -14.26 11.72 -1.87
C ARG A 41 -13.41 10.93 -2.85
N LEU A 42 -12.11 10.81 -2.57
CA LEU A 42 -11.21 10.01 -3.39
C LEU A 42 -11.62 8.53 -3.39
N CYS A 43 -11.92 7.98 -2.21
CA CYS A 43 -12.35 6.60 -2.03
C CYS A 43 -13.70 6.28 -2.71
N GLN A 44 -14.54 7.29 -2.98
CA GLN A 44 -15.81 7.14 -3.69
C GLN A 44 -15.66 7.16 -5.22
N ARG A 45 -14.46 7.44 -5.75
CA ARG A 45 -14.25 7.44 -7.21
C ARG A 45 -14.28 6.01 -7.74
N ALA A 46 -14.88 5.84 -8.91
CA ALA A 46 -14.88 4.55 -9.62
C ALA A 46 -13.46 4.08 -9.99
N ASP A 47 -12.52 5.02 -10.13
CA ASP A 47 -11.11 4.75 -10.44
C ASP A 47 -10.31 4.26 -9.23
N PHE A 48 -10.84 4.38 -8.00
CA PHE A 48 -10.12 4.04 -6.77
C PHE A 48 -10.22 2.53 -6.49
N PRO A 49 -9.18 1.90 -5.91
CA PRO A 49 -9.22 0.47 -5.57
C PRO A 49 -10.42 0.12 -4.68
N ARG A 50 -10.96 -1.07 -4.91
CA ARG A 50 -12.06 -1.58 -4.10
C ARG A 50 -11.58 -1.86 -2.68
N PRO A 51 -12.39 -1.54 -1.66
CA PRO A 51 -12.08 -1.92 -0.30
C PRO A 51 -12.03 -3.45 -0.19
N VAL A 52 -11.09 -3.93 0.61
CA VAL A 52 -10.93 -5.35 0.95
C VAL A 52 -11.96 -5.78 1.97
N GLU A 53 -12.36 -4.85 2.85
CA GLU A 53 -13.47 -5.04 3.76
C GLU A 53 -14.30 -3.77 3.82
N SER A 54 -15.63 -3.93 3.70
CA SER A 54 -16.60 -2.85 3.86
C SER A 54 -17.47 -3.15 5.06
N ALA A 55 -17.32 -2.34 6.12
CA ALA A 55 -18.18 -2.37 7.29
C ALA A 55 -19.20 -1.21 7.23
N PRO A 56 -20.30 -1.26 7.98
CA PRO A 56 -21.33 -0.21 7.95
C PRO A 56 -20.83 1.20 8.29
N PHE A 57 -19.68 1.30 8.97
CA PHE A 57 -19.12 2.56 9.48
C PHE A 57 -17.80 2.96 8.84
N PHE A 58 -17.05 2.02 8.25
CA PHE A 58 -15.75 2.27 7.65
C PHE A 58 -15.42 1.21 6.61
N ASP A 59 -14.59 1.62 5.66
CA ASP A 59 -14.03 0.75 4.64
C ASP A 59 -12.52 0.59 4.91
N LEU A 60 -12.02 -0.60 4.62
CA LEU A 60 -10.61 -0.96 4.74
C LEU A 60 -10.05 -1.31 3.37
N TRP A 61 -8.92 -0.71 3.05
CA TRP A 61 -8.17 -0.98 1.82
C TRP A 61 -6.83 -1.60 2.16
N ARG A 62 -6.30 -2.44 1.28
CA ARG A 62 -4.89 -2.84 1.41
C ARG A 62 -4.01 -1.65 1.08
N ALA A 63 -3.03 -1.38 1.94
CA ALA A 63 -1.98 -0.41 1.65
C ALA A 63 -1.36 -0.64 0.26
N SER A 64 -1.07 -1.90 -0.09
CA SER A 64 -0.48 -2.25 -1.39
C SER A 64 -1.34 -1.86 -2.59
N ASP A 65 -2.66 -2.04 -2.52
CA ASP A 65 -3.56 -1.68 -3.63
C ASP A 65 -3.66 -0.16 -3.79
N VAL A 66 -3.73 0.56 -2.66
CA VAL A 66 -3.73 2.04 -2.66
C VAL A 66 -2.39 2.58 -3.16
N GLU A 67 -1.27 2.01 -2.74
CA GLU A 67 0.05 2.43 -3.19
C GLU A 67 0.28 2.11 -4.68
N ALA A 68 -0.15 0.94 -5.17
CA ALA A 68 -0.10 0.61 -6.58
C ALA A 68 -0.91 1.61 -7.42
N TRP A 69 -2.14 1.91 -6.99
CA TRP A 69 -2.98 2.92 -7.63
C TRP A 69 -2.33 4.31 -7.64
N LEU A 70 -1.65 4.71 -6.56
CA LEU A 70 -0.92 5.98 -6.49
C LEU A 70 0.28 6.04 -7.43
N VAL A 71 0.95 4.91 -7.64
CA VAL A 71 2.06 4.79 -8.59
C VAL A 71 1.53 4.84 -10.02
N GLU A 72 0.52 4.04 -10.34
CA GLU A 72 -0.12 4.00 -11.66
C GLU A 72 -0.64 5.38 -12.07
N GLY A 73 -1.42 6.05 -11.21
CA GLY A 73 -1.98 7.38 -11.51
C GLY A 73 -0.94 8.52 -11.57
N ARG A 74 0.32 8.29 -11.20
CA ARG A 74 1.43 9.24 -11.42
C ARG A 74 2.21 8.98 -12.70
N LEU A 75 2.13 7.77 -13.26
CA LEU A 75 2.83 7.40 -14.49
C LEU A 75 2.09 7.89 -15.75
N ASP A 76 0.85 8.36 -15.61
CA ASP A 76 0.05 8.98 -16.68
C ASP A 76 0.40 10.48 -16.91
N GLY A 77 1.58 10.94 -16.49
CA GLY A 77 2.02 12.35 -16.56
C GLY A 77 3.28 12.59 -17.37
#